data_AF-A0A3G6TAL4-F1
#
_entry.id   AF-A0A3G6TAL4-F1
#
_cell.length_a   1.000
_cell.length_b   1.000
_cell.length_c   1.000
_cell.angle_alpha   90.00
_cell.angle_beta   90.00
_cell.angle_gamma   90.00
#
_symmetry.space_group_name_H-M   'P 1'
#
loop_
_entity.id
_entity.type
_entity.pdbx_description
1 polymer ?
#
loop_
_entity_poly.entity_id
_entity_poly.type
_entity_poly.pdbx_seq_one_letter_code
_entity_poly.pdbx_strand_id
1 'polypeptide(L)'
;MLFQLKKNNAEENSDWDALIPEKIWNIVSNFQDHYEGEDFDDILDEYDNEKYKLFEHWFFGCWKDALEQTGKQMDAYFSIHDTYFRTDLNTQETISEDEIAHRYQS
;
A
#
# COMPACT_ATOMS: atom_id res chain seq x y z
N MET A 1 -5.33 49.14 -31.34
CA MET A 1 -6.27 48.07 -30.95
C MET A 1 -5.53 47.20 -29.93
N LEU A 2 -5.85 47.39 -28.65
CA LEU A 2 -5.28 46.68 -27.50
C LEU A 2 -6.06 45.38 -27.31
N PHE A 3 -5.38 44.25 -27.20
CA PHE A 3 -5.95 43.05 -26.58
C PHE A 3 -5.14 42.72 -25.34
N GLN A 4 -5.69 43.15 -24.20
CA GLN A 4 -5.33 42.70 -22.87
C GLN A 4 -5.75 41.23 -22.73
N LEU A 5 -4.79 40.34 -22.46
CA LEU A 5 -5.10 38.98 -22.01
C LEU A 5 -5.68 39.09 -20.61
N LYS A 6 -7.00 38.93 -20.55
CA LYS A 6 -7.83 38.93 -19.36
C LYS A 6 -7.28 37.88 -18.38
N LYS A 7 -6.85 38.35 -17.22
CA LYS A 7 -6.59 37.53 -16.04
C LYS A 7 -7.92 36.82 -15.69
N ASN A 8 -8.05 35.56 -16.09
CA ASN A 8 -9.18 34.74 -15.68
C ASN A 8 -8.90 34.29 -14.24
N ASN A 9 -9.42 35.07 -13.30
CA ASN A 9 -9.83 34.54 -12.02
C ASN A 9 -11.00 33.57 -12.29
N ALA A 10 -10.77 32.28 -12.12
CA ALA A 10 -11.77 31.29 -11.79
C ALA A 10 -11.23 30.64 -10.51
N GLU A 11 -11.68 31.11 -9.36
CA GLU A 11 -12.65 30.39 -8.50
C GLU A 11 -11.98 29.13 -7.92
N GLU A 12 -11.32 29.26 -6.76
CA GLU A 12 -11.91 29.12 -5.42
C GLU A 12 -12.28 27.66 -5.11
N ASN A 13 -11.53 27.07 -4.17
CA ASN A 13 -11.83 25.81 -3.49
C ASN A 13 -12.07 24.60 -4.40
N SER A 14 -11.01 24.05 -5.00
CA SER A 14 -10.94 22.59 -5.00
C SER A 14 -10.54 22.20 -3.59
N ASP A 15 -11.55 21.94 -2.77
CA ASP A 15 -11.47 21.29 -1.47
C ASP A 15 -10.99 19.85 -1.68
N TRP A 16 -9.76 19.72 -2.19
CA TRP A 16 -8.97 18.54 -1.95
C TRP A 16 -8.60 18.64 -0.49
N ASP A 17 -9.48 18.10 0.37
CA ASP A 17 -9.14 17.68 1.72
C ASP A 17 -8.02 16.64 1.56
N ALA A 18 -6.80 17.12 1.35
CA ALA A 18 -5.63 16.29 1.38
C ALA A 18 -5.67 15.64 2.76
N LEU A 19 -5.80 14.32 2.79
CA LEU A 19 -5.81 13.50 4.01
C LEU A 19 -4.57 13.76 4.90
N ILE A 20 -3.61 14.51 4.37
CA ILE A 20 -2.37 14.92 5.01
C ILE A 20 -2.39 16.44 5.22
N PRO A 21 -2.29 16.94 6.47
CA PRO A 21 -2.19 18.35 6.79
C PRO A 21 -1.13 19.09 5.96
N GLU A 22 -1.44 20.31 5.52
CA GLU A 22 -0.57 21.14 4.66
C GLU A 22 0.88 21.28 5.19
N LYS A 23 1.04 21.37 6.51
CA LYS A 23 2.37 21.40 7.14
C LYS A 23 3.17 20.12 6.86
N ILE A 24 2.53 18.96 6.95
CA ILE A 24 3.16 17.67 6.67
C ILE A 24 3.45 17.57 5.18
N TRP A 25 2.50 17.96 4.34
CA TRP A 25 2.68 18.02 2.89
C TRP A 25 3.93 18.82 2.49
N ASN A 26 4.06 20.06 2.98
CA ASN A 26 5.20 20.92 2.67
C ASN A 26 6.54 20.36 3.19
N ILE A 27 6.54 19.62 4.32
CA ILE A 27 7.75 18.97 4.83
C ILE A 27 8.15 17.81 3.91
N VAL A 28 7.19 16.97 3.52
CA VAL A 28 7.43 15.81 2.66
C VAL A 28 7.88 16.23 1.27
N SER A 29 7.22 17.22 0.65
CA SER A 29 7.61 17.73 -0.68
C SER A 29 9.02 18.33 -0.68
N ASN A 30 9.36 19.15 0.32
CA ASN A 30 10.71 19.73 0.42
C ASN A 30 11.79 18.67 0.68
N PHE A 31 11.44 17.58 1.38
CA PHE A 31 12.35 16.47 1.62
C PHE A 31 12.58 15.68 0.33
N GLN A 32 11.53 15.40 -0.44
CA GLN A 32 11.63 14.74 -1.74
C GLN A 32 12.52 15.53 -2.70
N ASP A 33 12.25 16.83 -2.89
CA ASP A 33 13.03 17.71 -3.79
C ASP A 33 14.53 17.83 -3.43
N HIS A 34 14.90 17.58 -2.17
CA HIS A 34 16.28 17.68 -1.70
C HIS A 34 17.07 16.38 -1.83
N TYR A 35 16.38 15.24 -1.91
CA TYR A 35 16.98 13.92 -1.79
C TYR A 35 16.65 13.00 -2.97
N GLU A 36 16.23 13.49 -4.15
CA GLU A 36 16.07 12.68 -5.39
C GLU A 36 17.40 12.13 -5.97
N GLY A 37 18.27 11.55 -5.14
CA GLY A 37 19.43 10.76 -5.56
C GLY A 37 19.17 9.26 -5.34
N GLU A 38 19.91 8.40 -6.05
CA GLU A 38 19.81 6.93 -5.94
C GLU A 38 19.81 6.44 -4.47
N ASP A 39 20.53 7.13 -3.59
CA ASP A 39 20.59 6.83 -2.15
C ASP A 39 19.24 6.92 -1.43
N PHE A 40 18.30 7.75 -1.90
CA PHE A 40 17.00 7.92 -1.24
C PHE A 40 15.97 6.90 -1.70
N ASP A 41 16.01 6.51 -2.97
CA ASP A 41 15.17 5.43 -3.49
C ASP A 41 15.50 4.12 -2.75
N ASP A 42 16.80 3.82 -2.54
CA ASP A 42 17.24 2.67 -1.74
C ASP A 42 16.72 2.72 -0.29
N ILE A 43 16.76 3.90 0.35
CA ILE A 43 16.23 4.09 1.72
C ILE A 43 14.70 3.91 1.73
N LEU A 44 14.01 4.41 0.72
CA LEU A 44 12.56 4.30 0.62
C LEU A 44 12.14 2.84 0.40
N ASP A 45 12.85 2.11 -0.45
CA ASP A 45 12.64 0.68 -0.70
C ASP A 45 12.93 -0.15 0.56
N GLU A 46 13.99 0.18 1.32
CA GLU A 46 14.28 -0.46 2.61
C GLU A 46 13.15 -0.18 3.62
N TYR A 47 12.74 1.08 3.77
CA TYR A 47 11.64 1.48 4.65
C TYR A 47 10.34 0.74 4.31
N ASP A 48 9.98 0.69 3.02
CA ASP A 48 8.78 0.02 2.57
C ASP A 48 8.84 -1.49 2.85
N ASN A 49 9.98 -2.12 2.58
CA ASN A 49 10.19 -3.53 2.91
C ASN A 49 10.05 -3.81 4.42
N GLU A 50 10.66 -3.00 5.28
CA GLU A 50 10.52 -3.15 6.73
C GLU A 50 9.08 -2.95 7.20
N LYS A 51 8.41 -1.92 6.69
CA LYS A 51 7.01 -1.62 6.95
C LYS A 51 6.13 -2.82 6.59
N TYR A 52 6.28 -3.39 5.39
CA TYR A 52 5.47 -4.54 4.97
C TYR A 52 5.72 -5.77 5.83
N LYS A 53 6.98 -6.08 6.19
CA LYS A 53 7.30 -7.17 7.12
C LYS A 53 6.63 -7.02 8.49
N LEU A 54 6.55 -5.80 9.01
CA LEU A 54 5.85 -5.53 10.28
C LEU A 54 4.35 -5.80 10.15
N PHE A 55 3.73 -5.33 9.06
CA PHE A 55 2.31 -5.59 8.79
C PHE A 55 2.02 -7.08 8.60
N GLU A 56 2.85 -7.81 7.86
CA GLU A 56 2.73 -9.26 7.66
C GLU A 56 2.78 -10.02 8.98
N HIS A 57 3.80 -9.75 9.81
CA HIS A 57 3.94 -10.40 11.10
C HIS A 57 2.74 -10.13 12.01
N TRP A 58 2.28 -8.88 12.08
CA TRP A 58 1.10 -8.53 12.87
C TRP A 58 -0.16 -9.24 12.35
N PHE A 59 -0.38 -9.25 11.04
CA PHE A 59 -1.53 -9.88 10.41
C PHE A 59 -1.55 -11.40 10.66
N PHE A 60 -0.43 -12.08 10.40
CA PHE A 60 -0.34 -13.54 10.61
C PHE A 60 -0.49 -13.93 12.07
N GLY A 61 0.01 -13.11 13.00
CA GLY A 61 -0.22 -13.28 14.44
C GLY A 61 -1.72 -13.23 14.77
N CYS A 62 -2.42 -12.17 14.33
CA CYS A 62 -3.85 -12.02 14.55
C CYS A 62 -4.67 -13.14 13.91
N TRP A 63 -4.28 -13.56 12.69
CA TRP A 63 -4.95 -14.63 11.97
C TRP A 63 -4.82 -15.97 12.72
N LYS A 64 -3.61 -16.31 13.18
CA LYS A 64 -3.37 -17.50 13.96
C LYS A 64 -4.19 -17.51 15.25
N ASP A 65 -4.22 -16.40 15.97
CA ASP A 65 -5.01 -16.26 17.20
C ASP A 65 -6.52 -16.46 16.93
N ALA A 66 -7.02 -15.95 15.79
CA ALA A 66 -8.41 -16.12 15.39
C ALA A 66 -8.74 -17.57 15.01
N LEU A 67 -7.84 -18.26 14.31
CA LEU A 67 -7.98 -19.68 13.99
C LEU A 67 -8.03 -20.53 15.26
N GLU A 68 -7.12 -20.27 16.21
CA GLU A 68 -7.06 -20.98 17.49
C GLU A 68 -8.35 -20.78 18.32
N GLN A 69 -8.90 -19.56 18.32
CA GLN A 69 -10.12 -19.24 19.07
C GLN A 69 -11.40 -19.79 18.43
N THR A 70 -11.49 -19.78 17.10
CA THR A 70 -12.72 -20.15 16.40
C THR A 70 -12.76 -21.61 15.98
N GLY A 71 -11.61 -22.26 15.84
CA GLY A 71 -11.47 -23.61 15.27
C GLY A 71 -11.95 -23.71 13.82
N LYS A 72 -12.21 -22.58 13.15
CA LYS A 72 -12.72 -22.55 11.77
C LYS A 72 -11.55 -22.45 10.82
N GLN A 73 -11.37 -23.45 9.97
CA GLN A 73 -10.52 -23.33 8.80
C GLN A 73 -11.31 -22.70 7.65
N MET A 74 -10.63 -21.81 6.93
CA MET A 74 -11.16 -21.16 5.74
C MET A 74 -10.04 -21.12 4.71
N ASP A 75 -10.37 -21.41 3.46
CA ASP A 75 -9.44 -21.17 2.36
C ASP A 75 -9.30 -19.66 2.16
N ALA A 76 -8.18 -19.12 2.63
CA ALA A 76 -7.89 -17.71 2.55
C ALA A 76 -6.44 -17.52 2.10
N TYR A 77 -6.22 -16.54 1.23
CA TYR A 77 -4.95 -16.29 0.56
C TYR A 77 -4.61 -14.81 0.69
N PHE A 78 -3.40 -14.50 1.13
CA PHE A 78 -2.97 -13.13 1.42
C PHE A 78 -1.83 -12.68 0.50
N SER A 79 -1.90 -11.43 0.03
CA SER A 79 -0.79 -10.75 -0.65
C SER A 79 -0.92 -9.24 -0.41
N ILE A 80 0.19 -8.58 -0.10
CA ILE A 80 0.25 -7.12 0.09
C ILE A 80 0.28 -6.39 -1.25
N HIS A 81 0.98 -6.93 -2.24
CA HIS A 81 1.31 -6.24 -3.48
C HIS A 81 0.39 -6.59 -4.66
N ASP A 82 -0.75 -7.26 -4.40
CA ASP A 82 -1.62 -7.83 -5.44
C ASP A 82 -0.83 -8.60 -6.50
N THR A 83 -0.11 -9.62 -6.03
CA THR A 83 0.81 -10.43 -6.85
C THR A 83 0.20 -11.76 -7.25
N TYR A 84 0.70 -12.33 -8.35
CA TYR A 84 0.39 -13.70 -8.79
C TYR A 84 0.68 -14.78 -7.72
N PHE A 85 1.64 -14.51 -6.83
CA PHE A 85 1.89 -15.36 -5.66
C PHE A 85 1.19 -14.79 -4.43
N ARG A 86 0.66 -15.69 -3.61
CA ARG A 86 -0.02 -15.40 -2.34
C ARG A 86 0.52 -16.31 -1.25
N THR A 87 0.28 -15.96 0.00
CA THR A 87 0.49 -16.85 1.15
C THR A 87 -0.82 -17.56 1.47
N ASP A 88 -0.83 -18.89 1.45
CA ASP A 88 -1.94 -19.70 1.95
C ASP A 88 -2.03 -19.53 3.47
N LEU A 89 -3.15 -19.00 3.97
CA LEU A 89 -3.30 -18.69 5.39
C LEU A 89 -3.53 -19.92 6.28
N ASN A 90 -3.74 -21.10 5.70
CA ASN A 90 -3.80 -22.35 6.44
C ASN A 90 -2.40 -22.97 6.64
N THR A 91 -1.54 -22.90 5.62
CA THR A 91 -0.20 -23.53 5.67
C THR A 91 0.94 -22.54 5.91
N GLN A 92 0.70 -21.24 5.70
CA GLN A 92 1.70 -20.18 5.67
C GLN A 92 2.75 -20.33 4.56
N GLU A 93 2.44 -21.13 3.54
CA GLU A 93 3.33 -21.36 2.39
C GLU A 93 2.91 -20.48 1.21
N THR A 94 3.87 -20.17 0.35
CA THR A 94 3.62 -19.47 -0.91
C THR A 94 2.88 -20.39 -1.89
N ILE A 95 1.84 -19.87 -2.53
CA ILE A 95 1.02 -20.54 -3.54
C ILE A 95 0.73 -19.59 -4.70
N SER A 96 0.65 -20.12 -5.92
CA SER A 96 0.29 -19.35 -7.12
C SER A 96 -1.22 -19.24 -7.34
N GLU A 97 -1.67 -18.22 -8.08
CA GLU A 97 -3.08 -18.11 -8.50
C GLU A 97 -3.57 -19.31 -9.30
N ASP A 98 -2.71 -19.91 -10.13
CA ASP A 98 -3.07 -21.11 -10.88
C ASP A 98 -3.33 -22.27 -9.91
N GLU A 99 -2.44 -22.52 -8.95
CA GLU A 99 -2.65 -23.58 -7.94
C GLU A 99 -3.92 -23.35 -7.13
N ILE A 100 -4.25 -22.09 -6.79
CA ILE A 100 -5.52 -21.74 -6.14
C ILE A 100 -6.70 -22.07 -7.05
N ALA A 101 -6.66 -21.65 -8.32
CA ALA A 101 -7.73 -21.88 -9.27
C ALA A 101 -8.00 -23.38 -9.49
N HIS A 102 -6.95 -24.20 -9.55
CA HIS A 102 -7.07 -25.66 -9.69
C HIS A 102 -7.81 -26.29 -8.51
N ARG A 103 -7.71 -25.75 -7.29
CA ARG A 103 -8.45 -26.26 -6.11
C ARG A 103 -9.97 -26.14 -6.25
N TYR A 104 -10.46 -25.20 -7.06
CA TYR A 104 -11.89 -24.92 -7.23
C TYR A 104 -12.50 -25.39 -8.56
N GLN A 105 -11.74 -26.10 -9.39
CA GLN A 105 -12.22 -26.65 -10.66
C GLN A 105 -12.80 -28.08 -10.54
N SER A 106 -12.92 -28.62 -9.31
CA SER A 106 -13.49 -29.94 -9.03
C SER A 106 -14.96 -29.90 -8.59
#